data_AF-A0AAQ4CTD2-F1
#
_entry.id   AF-A0AAQ4CTD2-F1
#
_cell.length_a   1.000
_cell.length_b   1.000
_cell.length_c   1.000
_cell.angle_alpha   90.00
_cell.angle_beta   90.00
_cell.angle_gamma   90.00
#
_symmetry.space_group_name_H-M   'P 1'
#
loop_
_entity.id
_entity.type
_entity.pdbx_description
1 polymer ?
#
loop_
_entity_poly.entity_id
_entity_poly.type
_entity_poly.pdbx_seq_one_letter_code
_entity_poly.pdbx_strand_id
1 'polypeptide(L)'
;MILSELIDRLNLFKQELNIQKLKNEDEKLSDIIEKLEKSKKQLEISLKKIRELELELDKINNDKYNNILEEIKEDIKKITSLDNADEIIKLIEIINDKVNYLENIVKDEINKLIDEKIKNIEEINKRLQLFAKILLHVLKIEKEIKTFTIPKNKSLDKLNEIEKNAKDHLNEVYSFTIDQLEKIDLDEIKLNILLELIEKGEIKLNKNNIDNSFQVIKMLIEKGISVRVCI
;
A
#
# COMPACT_ATOMS: atom_id res chain seq x y z
N MET A 1 42.13 -77.84 5.00
CA MET A 1 41.09 -77.38 5.94
C MET A 1 41.14 -75.88 6.21
N ILE A 2 42.32 -75.26 6.37
CA ILE A 2 42.44 -73.83 6.71
C ILE A 2 42.00 -72.87 5.58
N LEU A 3 42.20 -73.25 4.31
CA LEU A 3 41.85 -72.38 3.17
C LEU A 3 40.34 -72.31 2.90
N SER A 4 39.60 -73.41 3.10
CA SER A 4 38.14 -73.42 2.92
C SER A 4 37.44 -72.62 4.01
N GLU A 5 37.86 -72.76 5.28
CA GLU A 5 37.35 -71.92 6.38
C GLU A 5 37.65 -70.43 6.17
N LEU A 6 38.81 -70.09 5.59
CA LEU A 6 39.15 -68.70 5.27
C LEU A 6 38.26 -68.14 4.14
N ILE A 7 38.00 -68.92 3.10
CA ILE A 7 37.11 -68.55 1.99
C ILE A 7 35.67 -68.37 2.49
N ASP A 8 35.19 -69.26 3.36
CA ASP A 8 33.84 -69.17 3.93
C ASP A 8 33.70 -67.94 4.84
N ARG A 9 34.71 -67.65 5.68
CA ARG A 9 34.76 -66.40 6.47
C ARG A 9 34.82 -65.15 5.59
N LEU A 10 35.60 -65.16 4.52
CA LEU A 10 35.67 -64.04 3.57
C LEU A 10 34.35 -63.83 2.82
N ASN A 11 33.65 -64.91 2.47
CA ASN A 11 32.33 -64.83 1.86
C ASN A 11 31.25 -64.34 2.83
N LEU A 12 31.30 -64.75 4.10
CA LEU A 12 30.47 -64.20 5.17
C LEU A 12 30.73 -62.70 5.36
N PHE A 13 32.00 -62.28 5.49
CA PHE A 13 32.38 -60.87 5.58
C PHE A 13 31.95 -60.06 4.35
N LYS A 14 32.03 -60.63 3.14
CA LYS A 14 31.58 -60.01 1.89
C LYS A 14 30.04 -59.90 1.81
N GLN A 15 29.31 -60.84 2.41
CA GLN A 15 27.85 -60.78 2.52
C GLN A 15 27.39 -59.78 3.59
N GLU A 16 28.16 -59.65 4.69
CA GLU A 16 27.97 -58.62 5.72
C GLU A 16 28.29 -57.21 5.19
N LEU A 17 29.34 -57.06 4.38
CA LEU A 17 29.64 -55.85 3.60
C LEU A 17 28.74 -55.78 2.37
N ASN A 18 27.47 -55.44 2.58
CA ASN A 18 26.55 -55.17 1.49
C ASN A 18 26.85 -53.79 0.87
N ILE A 19 27.98 -53.70 0.14
CA ILE A 19 28.51 -52.48 -0.51
C ILE A 19 27.44 -51.79 -1.36
N GLN A 20 26.52 -52.57 -1.97
CA GLN A 20 25.45 -52.03 -2.78
C GLN A 20 24.38 -51.30 -1.94
N LYS A 21 24.07 -51.78 -0.73
CA LYS A 21 23.22 -51.04 0.21
C LYS A 21 23.87 -49.75 0.66
N LEU A 22 25.17 -49.79 0.98
CA LEU A 22 25.94 -48.60 1.36
C LEU A 22 25.98 -47.55 0.24
N LYS A 23 26.19 -47.97 -1.02
CA LYS A 23 26.12 -47.06 -2.17
C LYS A 23 24.73 -46.44 -2.34
N ASN A 24 23.67 -47.23 -2.21
CA ASN A 24 22.31 -46.71 -2.29
C ASN A 24 21.96 -45.76 -1.13
N GLU A 25 22.51 -45.99 0.07
CA GLU A 25 22.37 -45.08 1.21
C GLU A 25 23.17 -43.79 1.00
N ASP A 26 24.37 -43.87 0.45
CA ASP A 26 25.21 -42.71 0.10
C ASP A 26 24.56 -41.82 -0.97
N GLU A 27 23.95 -42.42 -2.00
CA GLU A 27 23.15 -41.70 -3.00
C GLU A 27 21.95 -40.98 -2.37
N LYS A 28 21.20 -41.66 -1.50
CA LYS A 28 20.06 -41.05 -0.78
C LYS A 28 20.49 -39.91 0.14
N LEU A 29 21.61 -40.08 0.85
CA LEU A 29 22.16 -39.04 1.71
C LEU A 29 22.61 -37.83 0.89
N SER A 30 23.24 -38.06 -0.26
CA SER A 30 23.65 -37.00 -1.19
C SER A 30 22.44 -36.21 -1.71
N ASP A 31 21.35 -36.90 -2.10
CA ASP A 31 20.09 -36.26 -2.53
C ASP A 31 19.46 -35.41 -1.41
N ILE A 32 19.46 -35.91 -0.16
CA ILE A 32 18.93 -35.18 0.99
C ILE A 32 19.79 -33.94 1.28
N ILE A 33 21.12 -34.06 1.20
CA ILE A 33 22.04 -32.94 1.39
C ILE A 33 21.76 -31.85 0.33
N GLU A 34 21.61 -32.22 -0.94
CA GLU A 34 21.33 -31.25 -2.00
C GLU A 34 19.99 -30.52 -1.77
N LYS A 35 18.96 -31.24 -1.34
CA LYS A 35 17.66 -30.64 -1.00
C LYS A 35 17.78 -29.70 0.20
N LEU A 36 18.47 -30.09 1.26
CA LEU A 36 18.72 -29.24 2.42
C LEU A 36 19.49 -27.97 2.06
N GLU A 37 20.47 -28.05 1.15
CA GLU A 37 21.18 -26.87 0.65
C GLU A 37 20.26 -25.90 -0.10
N LYS A 38 19.33 -26.43 -0.92
CA LYS A 38 18.31 -25.61 -1.61
C LYS A 38 17.36 -24.96 -0.61
N SER A 39 16.84 -25.73 0.34
CA SER A 39 15.95 -25.21 1.40
C SER A 39 16.65 -24.16 2.26
N LYS A 40 17.93 -24.35 2.60
CA LYS A 40 18.72 -23.34 3.31
C LYS A 40 18.74 -22.00 2.56
N LYS A 41 19.01 -22.03 1.24
CA LYS A 41 19.00 -20.80 0.42
C LYS A 41 17.62 -20.15 0.38
N GLN A 42 16.54 -20.93 0.29
CA GLN A 42 15.17 -20.42 0.34
C GLN A 42 14.86 -19.75 1.68
N LEU A 43 15.30 -20.35 2.79
CA LEU A 43 15.12 -19.78 4.12
C LEU A 43 15.90 -18.47 4.28
N GLU A 44 17.14 -18.40 3.77
CA GLU A 44 17.93 -17.15 3.76
C GLU A 44 17.22 -16.03 2.98
N ILE A 45 16.58 -16.33 1.86
CA ILE A 45 15.77 -15.38 1.09
C ILE A 45 14.54 -14.96 1.90
N SER A 46 13.82 -15.93 2.49
CA SER A 46 12.63 -15.68 3.31
C SER A 46 12.94 -14.78 4.51
N LEU A 47 14.08 -15.00 5.18
CA LEU A 47 14.54 -14.16 6.30
C LEU A 47 14.84 -12.72 5.89
N LYS A 48 15.38 -12.50 4.69
CA LYS A 48 15.57 -11.14 4.16
C LYS A 48 14.23 -10.45 3.93
N LYS A 49 13.31 -11.15 3.26
CA LYS A 49 11.95 -10.64 3.00
C LYS A 49 11.20 -10.32 4.29
N ILE A 50 11.30 -11.16 5.32
CA ILE A 50 10.66 -10.92 6.63
C ILE A 50 11.10 -9.58 7.23
N ARG A 51 12.40 -9.24 7.15
CA ARG A 51 12.91 -7.96 7.65
C ARG A 51 12.39 -6.76 6.85
N GLU A 52 12.21 -6.92 5.54
CA GLU A 52 11.59 -5.90 4.70
C GLU A 52 10.11 -5.72 5.05
N LEU A 53 9.39 -6.83 5.26
CA LEU A 53 7.98 -6.82 5.64
C LEU A 53 7.75 -6.22 7.02
N GLU A 54 8.66 -6.40 7.98
CA GLU A 54 8.59 -5.73 9.29
C GLU A 54 8.51 -4.20 9.13
N LEU A 55 9.40 -3.64 8.31
CA LEU A 55 9.44 -2.20 8.05
C LEU A 55 8.21 -1.68 7.29
N GLU A 56 7.66 -2.50 6.40
CA GLU A 56 6.47 -2.17 5.63
C GLU A 56 5.18 -2.25 6.47
N LEU A 57 5.08 -3.26 7.34
CA LEU A 57 3.93 -3.45 8.22
C LEU A 57 3.78 -2.35 9.27
N ASP A 58 4.90 -1.82 9.78
CA ASP A 58 4.91 -0.65 10.66
C ASP A 58 4.21 0.56 10.00
N LYS A 59 4.23 0.67 8.66
CA LYS A 59 3.58 1.77 7.93
C LYS A 59 2.08 1.57 7.75
N ILE A 60 1.61 0.32 7.71
CA ILE A 60 0.21 -0.04 7.44
C ILE A 60 -0.58 -0.16 8.75
N ASN A 61 0.11 -0.38 9.89
CA ASN A 61 -0.47 -0.47 11.23
C ASN A 61 -1.69 -1.42 11.28
N ASN A 62 -1.51 -2.66 10.83
CA ASN A 62 -2.59 -3.65 10.72
C ASN A 62 -2.25 -4.93 11.51
N ASP A 63 -2.92 -5.10 12.64
CA ASP A 63 -2.73 -6.21 13.59
C ASP A 63 -2.87 -7.60 12.96
N LYS A 64 -3.70 -7.74 11.92
CA LYS A 64 -3.93 -9.03 11.25
C LYS A 64 -2.65 -9.55 10.59
N TYR A 65 -1.87 -8.67 9.97
CA TYR A 65 -0.66 -9.05 9.25
C TYR A 65 0.52 -9.27 10.21
N ASN A 66 0.54 -8.55 11.33
CA ASN A 66 1.49 -8.76 12.41
C ASN A 66 1.35 -10.16 13.02
N ASN A 67 0.13 -10.68 13.17
CA ASN A 67 -0.08 -12.05 13.64
C ASN A 67 0.52 -13.09 12.68
N ILE A 68 0.35 -12.92 11.37
CA ILE A 68 0.92 -13.82 10.36
C ILE A 68 2.45 -13.78 10.40
N LEU A 69 3.03 -12.58 10.57
CA LEU A 69 4.47 -12.41 10.71
C LEU A 69 5.02 -13.14 11.96
N GLU A 70 4.33 -13.03 13.09
CA GLU A 70 4.73 -13.73 14.32
C GLU A 70 4.61 -15.25 14.18
N GLU A 71 3.55 -15.76 13.52
CA GLU A 71 3.43 -17.19 13.20
C GLU A 71 4.63 -17.67 12.34
N ILE A 72 5.04 -16.89 11.34
CA ILE A 72 6.21 -17.21 10.52
C ILE A 72 7.48 -17.26 11.38
N LYS A 73 7.67 -16.31 12.30
CA LYS A 73 8.83 -16.30 13.21
C LYS A 73 8.84 -17.52 14.15
N GLU A 74 7.67 -17.92 14.64
CA GLU A 74 7.54 -19.15 15.44
C GLU A 74 7.89 -20.39 14.63
N ASP A 75 7.41 -20.49 13.40
CA ASP A 75 7.73 -21.61 12.51
C ASP A 75 9.23 -21.67 12.20
N ILE A 76 9.90 -20.52 12.02
CA ILE A 76 11.36 -20.46 11.86
C ILE A 76 12.08 -20.96 13.12
N LYS A 77 11.61 -20.63 14.33
CA LYS A 77 12.21 -21.12 15.57
C LYS A 77 12.10 -22.65 15.68
N LYS A 78 10.97 -23.23 15.25
CA LYS A 78 10.75 -24.69 15.29
C LYS A 78 11.77 -25.47 14.45
N ILE A 79 12.32 -24.89 13.38
CA ILE A 79 13.35 -25.54 12.56
C ILE A 79 14.53 -26.01 13.41
N THR A 80 14.95 -25.22 14.41
CA THR A 80 16.11 -25.55 15.26
C THR A 80 15.88 -26.73 16.21
N SER A 81 14.63 -27.15 16.39
CA SER A 81 14.23 -28.29 17.23
C SER A 81 13.93 -29.57 16.46
N LEU A 82 14.06 -29.55 15.13
CA LEU A 82 13.82 -30.71 14.27
C LEU A 82 15.13 -31.46 13.98
N ASP A 83 15.09 -32.78 14.13
CA ASP A 83 16.22 -33.67 13.82
C ASP A 83 16.03 -34.41 12.47
N ASN A 84 14.86 -34.26 11.83
CA ASN A 84 14.52 -34.93 10.58
C ASN A 84 14.65 -33.98 9.37
N ALA A 85 15.50 -34.36 8.41
CA ALA A 85 15.75 -33.56 7.21
C ALA A 85 14.50 -33.31 6.34
N ASP A 86 13.65 -34.31 6.14
CA ASP A 86 12.42 -34.16 5.33
C ASP A 86 11.41 -33.22 6.01
N GLU A 87 11.33 -33.24 7.34
CA GLU A 87 10.48 -32.33 8.11
C GLU A 87 11.00 -30.89 8.03
N ILE A 88 12.32 -30.71 8.13
CA ILE A 88 12.97 -29.40 7.95
C ILE A 88 12.68 -28.83 6.56
N ILE A 89 12.86 -29.64 5.51
CA ILE A 89 12.60 -29.23 4.12
C ILE A 89 11.15 -28.78 3.95
N LYS A 90 10.18 -29.58 4.41
CA LYS A 90 8.75 -29.25 4.31
C LYS A 90 8.39 -27.98 5.09
N LEU A 91 8.94 -27.81 6.30
CA LEU A 91 8.66 -26.63 7.10
C LEU A 91 9.21 -25.36 6.43
N ILE A 92 10.39 -25.44 5.80
CA ILE A 92 10.96 -24.32 5.03
C ILE A 92 10.08 -23.98 3.82
N GLU A 93 9.56 -24.98 3.10
CA GLU A 93 8.61 -24.75 2.00
C GLU A 93 7.36 -24.00 2.49
N ILE A 94 6.76 -24.44 3.60
CA ILE A 94 5.61 -23.78 4.22
C ILE A 94 5.94 -22.32 4.61
N ILE A 95 7.09 -22.09 5.24
CA ILE A 95 7.54 -20.74 5.60
C ILE A 95 7.67 -19.87 4.37
N ASN A 96 8.31 -20.36 3.32
CA ASN A 96 8.49 -19.61 2.07
C ASN A 96 7.13 -19.25 1.44
N ASP A 97 6.18 -20.18 1.42
CA ASP A 97 4.83 -19.91 0.90
C ASP A 97 4.09 -18.86 1.74
N LYS A 98 4.15 -18.96 3.07
CA LYS A 98 3.58 -17.95 3.99
C LYS A 98 4.21 -16.57 3.80
N VAL A 99 5.54 -16.50 3.65
CA VAL A 99 6.25 -15.24 3.41
C VAL A 99 5.84 -14.62 2.09
N ASN A 100 5.77 -15.40 1.01
CA ASN A 100 5.34 -14.89 -0.30
C ASN A 100 3.87 -14.44 -0.28
N TYR A 101 3.01 -15.16 0.42
CA TYR A 101 1.61 -14.77 0.62
C TYR A 101 1.50 -13.43 1.35
N LEU A 102 2.21 -13.27 2.47
CA LEU A 102 2.24 -12.03 3.23
C LEU A 102 2.78 -10.86 2.40
N GLU A 103 3.87 -11.09 1.65
CA GLU A 103 4.46 -10.09 0.76
C GLU A 103 3.48 -9.57 -0.28
N ASN A 104 2.74 -10.46 -0.94
CA ASN A 104 1.76 -10.05 -1.94
C ASN A 104 0.63 -9.20 -1.33
N ILE A 105 0.12 -9.61 -0.17
CA ILE A 105 -0.94 -8.87 0.52
C ILE A 105 -0.47 -7.48 0.97
N VAL A 106 0.72 -7.41 1.56
CA VAL A 106 1.30 -6.14 2.02
C VAL A 106 1.49 -5.19 0.84
N LYS A 107 2.03 -5.68 -0.28
CA LYS A 107 2.17 -4.88 -1.52
C LYS A 107 0.84 -4.37 -2.04
N ASP A 108 -0.17 -5.23 -2.10
CA ASP A 108 -1.51 -4.83 -2.56
C ASP A 108 -2.11 -3.75 -1.66
N GLU A 109 -1.94 -3.87 -0.35
CA GLU A 109 -2.46 -2.90 0.60
C GLU A 109 -1.72 -1.56 0.53
N ILE A 110 -0.39 -1.57 0.40
CA ILE A 110 0.42 -0.36 0.16
C ILE A 110 -0.03 0.33 -1.12
N ASN A 111 -0.27 -0.43 -2.20
CA ASN A 111 -0.73 0.14 -3.47
C ASN A 111 -2.10 0.80 -3.34
N LYS A 112 -3.05 0.17 -2.61
CA LYS A 112 -4.35 0.80 -2.33
C LYS A 112 -4.20 2.11 -1.57
N LEU A 113 -3.36 2.13 -0.53
CA LEU A 113 -3.09 3.35 0.23
C LEU A 113 -2.48 4.43 -0.67
N ILE A 114 -1.52 4.09 -1.53
CA ILE A 114 -0.93 5.02 -2.50
C ILE A 114 -2.00 5.61 -3.42
N ASP A 115 -2.87 4.78 -3.99
CA ASP A 115 -3.93 5.21 -4.90
C ASP A 115 -4.95 6.11 -4.19
N GLU A 116 -5.30 5.79 -2.94
CA GLU A 116 -6.17 6.64 -2.11
C GLU A 116 -5.54 8.01 -1.84
N LYS A 117 -4.25 8.05 -1.49
CA LYS A 117 -3.51 9.31 -1.27
C LYS A 117 -3.44 10.16 -2.53
N ILE A 118 -3.17 9.53 -3.68
CA ILE A 118 -3.18 10.20 -4.98
C ILE A 118 -4.55 10.83 -5.25
N LYS A 119 -5.63 10.06 -5.08
CA LYS A 119 -6.99 10.54 -5.28
C LYS A 119 -7.31 11.73 -4.37
N ASN A 120 -6.92 11.68 -3.09
CA ASN A 120 -7.12 12.78 -2.16
C ASN A 120 -6.38 14.05 -2.59
N ILE A 121 -5.11 13.93 -3.01
CA ILE A 121 -4.32 15.07 -3.51
C ILE A 121 -4.98 15.68 -4.76
N GLU A 122 -5.46 14.86 -5.68
CA GLU A 122 -6.17 15.32 -6.89
C GLU A 122 -7.48 16.04 -6.54
N GLU A 123 -8.25 15.52 -5.59
CA GLU A 123 -9.48 16.17 -5.12
C GLU A 123 -9.18 17.53 -4.46
N ILE A 124 -8.14 17.60 -3.63
CA ILE A 124 -7.69 18.85 -3.02
C ILE A 124 -7.28 19.85 -4.10
N ASN A 125 -6.50 19.41 -5.10
CA ASN A 125 -6.09 20.28 -6.22
C ASN A 125 -7.30 20.83 -7.00
N LYS A 126 -8.32 20.01 -7.25
CA LYS A 126 -9.57 20.48 -7.90
C LYS A 126 -10.26 21.56 -7.08
N ARG A 127 -10.37 21.37 -5.76
CA ARG A 127 -10.94 22.37 -4.84
C ARG A 127 -10.10 23.66 -4.81
N LEU A 128 -8.77 23.55 -4.75
CA LEU A 128 -7.87 24.70 -4.80
C LEU A 128 -8.03 25.50 -6.10
N GLN A 129 -8.15 24.84 -7.24
CA GLN A 129 -8.44 25.49 -8.52
C GLN A 129 -9.80 26.21 -8.54
N LEU A 130 -10.81 25.62 -7.89
CA LEU A 130 -12.12 26.24 -7.76
C LEU A 130 -12.06 27.52 -6.91
N PHE A 131 -11.38 27.47 -5.76
CA PHE A 131 -11.16 28.66 -4.93
C PHE A 131 -10.34 29.73 -5.65
N ALA A 132 -9.36 29.34 -6.46
CA ALA A 132 -8.61 30.28 -7.30
C ALA A 132 -9.52 31.01 -8.30
N LYS A 133 -10.45 30.29 -8.94
CA LYS A 133 -11.44 30.91 -9.84
C LYS A 133 -12.35 31.88 -9.10
N ILE A 134 -12.79 31.54 -7.88
CA ILE A 134 -13.64 32.43 -7.06
C ILE A 134 -12.88 33.70 -6.71
N LEU A 135 -11.68 33.56 -6.17
CA LEU A 135 -10.87 34.70 -5.74
C LEU A 135 -10.54 35.62 -6.92
N LEU A 136 -10.10 35.06 -8.04
CA LEU A 136 -9.70 35.85 -9.21
C LEU A 136 -10.91 36.43 -9.97
N HIS A 137 -11.90 35.62 -10.33
CA HIS A 137 -12.97 36.05 -11.23
C HIS A 137 -14.14 36.72 -10.49
N VAL A 138 -14.53 36.22 -9.31
CA VAL A 138 -15.66 36.75 -8.54
C VAL A 138 -15.20 37.88 -7.63
N LEU A 139 -14.13 37.66 -6.86
CA LEU A 139 -13.68 38.63 -5.87
C LEU A 139 -12.67 39.63 -6.44
N LYS A 140 -12.06 39.35 -7.60
CA LYS A 140 -10.98 40.16 -8.21
C LYS A 140 -9.78 40.35 -7.26
N ILE A 141 -9.48 39.31 -6.48
CA ILE A 141 -8.35 39.26 -5.55
C ILE A 141 -7.29 38.33 -6.14
N GLU A 142 -6.10 38.87 -6.36
CA GLU A 142 -4.92 38.09 -6.73
C GLU A 142 -4.32 37.45 -5.47
N LYS A 143 -4.65 36.18 -5.22
CA LYS A 143 -3.99 35.34 -4.22
C LYS A 143 -3.26 34.20 -4.92
N GLU A 144 -2.00 33.98 -4.55
CA GLU A 144 -1.22 32.86 -5.08
C GLU A 144 -1.75 31.54 -4.49
N ILE A 145 -2.31 30.69 -5.35
CA ILE A 145 -2.81 29.37 -4.97
C ILE A 145 -1.96 28.32 -5.66
N LYS A 146 -1.29 27.50 -4.84
CA LYS A 146 -0.40 26.44 -5.29
C LYS A 146 -1.16 25.13 -5.41
N THR A 147 -0.89 24.38 -6.47
CA THR A 147 -1.32 22.99 -6.62
C THR A 147 -0.16 22.05 -6.35
N PHE A 148 -0.47 20.84 -5.91
CA PHE A 148 0.52 19.85 -5.47
C PHE A 148 0.71 18.77 -6.54
N THR A 149 1.96 18.43 -6.83
CA THR A 149 2.28 17.43 -7.85
C THR A 149 2.53 16.05 -7.23
N ILE A 150 2.07 15.01 -7.92
CA ILE A 150 2.30 13.63 -7.52
C ILE A 150 3.75 13.26 -7.90
N PRO A 151 4.56 12.75 -6.96
CA PRO A 151 5.94 12.38 -7.25
C PRO A 151 5.99 11.12 -8.13
N LYS A 152 6.93 11.08 -9.09
CA LYS A 152 7.07 9.96 -10.04
C LYS A 152 7.28 8.60 -9.38
N ASN A 153 7.95 8.59 -8.23
CA ASN A 153 8.25 7.37 -7.49
C ASN A 153 7.09 6.86 -6.60
N LYS A 154 5.97 7.60 -6.53
CA LYS A 154 4.77 7.26 -5.73
C LYS A 154 5.08 6.77 -4.30
N SER A 155 6.13 7.29 -3.68
CA SER A 155 6.50 6.91 -2.32
C SER A 155 5.39 7.32 -1.34
N LEU A 156 4.89 6.36 -0.56
CA LEU A 156 3.83 6.58 0.42
C LEU A 156 4.20 7.69 1.43
N ASP A 157 5.43 7.69 1.92
CA ASP A 157 5.91 8.70 2.88
C ASP A 157 5.86 10.12 2.30
N LYS A 158 6.30 10.27 1.04
CA LYS A 158 6.21 11.56 0.32
C LYS A 158 4.78 11.95 0.02
N LEU A 159 3.93 10.99 -0.35
CA LEU A 159 2.51 11.24 -0.60
C LEU A 159 1.79 11.71 0.67
N ASN A 160 2.12 11.13 1.83
CA ASN A 160 1.58 11.57 3.12
C ASN A 160 1.98 13.02 3.45
N GLU A 161 3.24 13.38 3.24
CA GLU A 161 3.73 14.75 3.43
C GLU A 161 3.03 15.74 2.49
N ILE A 162 2.92 15.39 1.21
CA ILE A 162 2.25 16.21 0.20
C ILE A 162 0.76 16.36 0.51
N GLU A 163 0.06 15.28 0.86
CA GLU A 163 -1.36 15.33 1.21
C GLU A 163 -1.59 16.24 2.43
N LYS A 164 -0.73 16.14 3.45
CA LYS A 164 -0.81 17.01 4.63
C LYS A 164 -0.64 18.49 4.25
N ASN A 165 0.43 18.82 3.52
CA ASN A 165 0.69 20.19 3.08
C ASN A 165 -0.45 20.71 2.17
N ALA A 166 -1.03 19.84 1.33
CA ALA A 166 -2.16 20.18 0.48
C ALA A 166 -3.43 20.47 1.29
N LYS A 167 -3.71 19.68 2.34
CA LYS A 167 -4.84 19.93 3.25
C LYS A 167 -4.67 21.23 4.01
N ASP A 168 -3.48 21.49 4.55
CA ASP A 168 -3.19 22.71 5.30
C ASP A 168 -3.36 23.95 4.41
N HIS A 169 -2.83 23.89 3.17
CA HIS A 169 -2.99 24.97 2.19
C HIS A 169 -4.45 25.16 1.76
N LEU A 170 -5.20 24.07 1.55
CA LEU A 170 -6.63 24.13 1.24
C LEU A 170 -7.42 24.80 2.35
N ASN A 171 -7.14 24.49 3.61
CA ASN A 171 -7.81 25.09 4.75
C ASN A 171 -7.51 26.60 4.86
N GLU A 172 -6.26 27.01 4.59
CA GLU A 172 -5.87 28.42 4.55
C GLU A 172 -6.58 29.19 3.43
N VAL A 173 -6.61 28.62 2.22
CA VAL A 173 -7.29 29.22 1.06
C VAL A 173 -8.80 29.27 1.29
N TYR A 174 -9.38 28.22 1.84
CA TYR A 174 -10.80 28.16 2.20
C TYR A 174 -11.15 29.28 3.17
N SER A 175 -10.49 29.32 4.34
CA SER A 175 -10.76 30.32 5.38
C SER A 175 -10.62 31.74 4.85
N PHE A 176 -9.55 32.01 4.09
CA PHE A 176 -9.38 33.31 3.44
C PHE A 176 -10.51 33.63 2.45
N THR A 177 -10.97 32.65 1.67
CA THR A 177 -12.05 32.87 0.70
C THR A 177 -13.37 33.18 1.41
N ILE A 178 -13.68 32.48 2.51
CA ILE A 178 -14.84 32.76 3.36
C ILE A 178 -14.78 34.20 3.88
N ASP A 179 -13.67 34.60 4.49
CA ASP A 179 -13.51 35.95 5.06
C ASP A 179 -13.73 37.07 4.02
N GLN A 180 -13.38 36.82 2.75
CA GLN A 180 -13.61 37.81 1.68
C GLN A 180 -15.05 37.78 1.16
N LEU A 181 -15.72 36.63 1.20
CA LEU A 181 -17.13 36.50 0.81
C LEU A 181 -18.08 37.08 1.86
N GLU A 182 -17.76 36.95 3.14
CA GLU A 182 -18.55 37.56 4.22
C GLU A 182 -18.56 39.09 4.13
N LYS A 183 -17.46 39.71 3.68
CA LYS A 183 -17.39 41.17 3.43
C LYS A 183 -18.36 41.66 2.35
N ILE A 184 -18.84 40.76 1.49
CA ILE A 184 -19.83 41.06 0.45
C ILE A 184 -21.20 40.41 0.73
N ASP A 185 -21.45 40.05 2.00
CA ASP A 185 -22.74 39.55 2.51
C ASP A 185 -23.21 38.22 1.86
N LEU A 186 -22.25 37.35 1.54
CA LEU A 186 -22.52 35.95 1.19
C LEU A 186 -22.46 35.07 2.43
N ASP A 187 -23.62 34.61 2.88
CA ASP A 187 -23.73 33.53 3.86
C ASP A 187 -23.30 32.17 3.28
N GLU A 188 -23.17 31.18 4.15
CA GLU A 188 -22.71 29.83 3.82
C GLU A 188 -23.61 29.13 2.76
N ILE A 189 -24.91 29.42 2.76
CA ILE A 189 -25.86 28.84 1.80
C ILE A 189 -25.61 29.40 0.40
N LYS A 190 -25.46 30.73 0.29
CA LYS A 190 -25.13 31.41 -0.97
C LYS A 190 -23.75 31.01 -1.48
N LEU A 191 -22.79 30.80 -0.58
CA LEU A 191 -21.47 30.29 -0.94
C LEU A 191 -21.58 28.91 -1.58
N ASN A 192 -22.31 27.97 -0.97
CA ASN A 192 -22.46 26.63 -1.53
C ASN A 192 -23.09 26.66 -2.93
N ILE A 193 -24.05 27.56 -3.15
CA ILE A 193 -24.64 27.81 -4.48
C ILE A 193 -23.60 28.38 -5.46
N LEU A 194 -22.76 29.32 -5.02
CA LEU A 194 -21.68 29.90 -5.83
C LEU A 194 -20.63 28.83 -6.22
N LEU A 195 -20.25 27.95 -5.27
CA LEU A 195 -19.35 26.83 -5.52
C LEU A 195 -19.92 25.90 -6.58
N GLU A 196 -21.20 25.51 -6.45
CA GLU A 196 -21.87 24.62 -7.40
C GLU A 196 -21.96 25.24 -8.81
N LEU A 197 -22.29 26.54 -8.90
CA LEU A 197 -22.32 27.28 -10.17
C LEU A 197 -20.96 27.34 -10.86
N ILE A 198 -19.86 27.51 -10.11
CA ILE A 198 -18.51 27.58 -10.67
C ILE A 198 -17.99 26.20 -11.05
N GLU A 199 -18.36 25.17 -10.29
CA GLU A 199 -17.95 23.78 -10.55
C GLU A 199 -18.67 23.18 -11.75
N LYS A 200 -20.00 23.28 -11.78
CA LYS A 200 -20.86 22.60 -12.76
C LYS A 200 -21.29 23.51 -13.91
N GLY A 201 -21.21 24.82 -13.73
CA GLY A 201 -21.76 25.80 -14.68
C GLY A 201 -23.28 25.95 -14.62
N GLU A 202 -23.97 25.16 -13.79
CA GLU A 202 -25.42 25.14 -13.65
C GLU A 202 -25.84 24.81 -12.20
N ILE A 203 -27.03 25.26 -11.80
CA ILE A 203 -27.64 24.88 -10.52
C ILE A 203 -29.12 24.54 -10.73
N LYS A 204 -29.59 23.50 -10.03
CA LYS A 204 -31.02 23.14 -10.04
C LYS A 204 -31.79 23.99 -9.03
N LEU A 205 -32.68 24.83 -9.53
CA LEU A 205 -33.56 25.65 -8.71
C LEU A 205 -34.73 24.83 -8.14
N ASN A 206 -35.01 25.01 -6.86
CA ASN A 206 -36.16 24.45 -6.15
C ASN A 206 -36.72 25.48 -5.16
N LYS A 207 -37.88 25.19 -4.56
CA LYS A 207 -38.55 26.12 -3.63
C LYS A 207 -37.68 26.56 -2.44
N ASN A 208 -36.68 25.77 -2.06
CA ASN A 208 -35.85 26.02 -0.89
C ASN A 208 -34.60 26.85 -1.20
N ASN A 209 -34.13 26.89 -2.46
CA ASN A 209 -32.88 27.56 -2.84
C ASN A 209 -33.07 28.69 -3.87
N ILE A 210 -34.29 28.93 -4.36
CA ILE A 210 -34.55 29.85 -5.47
C ILE A 210 -34.12 31.29 -5.15
N ASP A 211 -34.48 31.81 -3.99
CA ASP A 211 -34.17 33.20 -3.61
C ASP A 211 -32.66 33.42 -3.45
N ASN A 212 -31.98 32.51 -2.74
CA ASN A 212 -30.54 32.55 -2.56
C ASN A 212 -29.79 32.39 -3.90
N SER A 213 -30.28 31.52 -4.79
CA SER A 213 -29.69 31.34 -6.12
C SER A 213 -29.81 32.60 -6.97
N PHE A 214 -30.97 33.27 -6.96
CA PHE A 214 -31.13 34.54 -7.68
C PHE A 214 -30.23 35.65 -7.12
N GLN A 215 -30.02 35.70 -5.80
CA GLN A 215 -29.09 36.66 -5.21
C GLN A 215 -27.65 36.41 -5.67
N VAL A 216 -27.19 35.15 -5.69
CA VAL A 216 -25.86 34.78 -6.18
C VAL A 216 -25.71 35.09 -7.67
N ILE A 217 -26.69 34.73 -8.49
CA ILE A 217 -26.68 35.01 -9.94
C ILE A 217 -26.64 36.52 -10.19
N LYS A 218 -27.44 37.30 -9.46
CA LYS A 218 -27.44 38.76 -9.57
C LYS A 218 -26.07 39.34 -9.23
N MET A 219 -25.46 38.89 -8.14
CA MET A 219 -24.11 39.31 -7.76
C MET A 219 -23.08 38.98 -8.85
N LEU A 220 -23.14 37.78 -9.44
CA LEU A 220 -22.25 37.39 -10.53
C LEU A 220 -22.41 38.30 -11.75
N ILE A 221 -23.65 38.61 -12.14
CA ILE A 221 -23.96 39.53 -13.24
C ILE A 221 -23.42 40.94 -12.96
N GLU A 222 -23.64 41.48 -11.75
CA GLU A 222 -23.14 42.80 -11.34
C GLU A 222 -21.61 42.88 -11.39
N LYS A 223 -20.92 41.75 -11.17
CA LYS A 223 -19.47 41.63 -11.28
C LYS A 223 -18.97 41.40 -12.71
N GLY A 224 -19.88 41.30 -13.68
CA GLY A 224 -19.57 41.11 -15.11
C GLY A 224 -19.36 39.65 -15.52
N ILE A 225 -19.79 38.70 -14.70
CA ILE A 225 -19.69 37.27 -14.98
C ILE A 225 -21.00 36.83 -15.67
N SER A 226 -20.90 36.26 -16.87
CA SER A 226 -22.07 35.75 -17.58
C SER A 226 -22.52 34.42 -17.00
N VAL A 227 -23.82 34.31 -16.70
CA VAL A 227 -24.43 33.09 -16.18
C VAL A 227 -25.48 32.64 -17.19
N ARG A 228 -25.40 31.37 -17.62
CA ARG A 228 -26.43 30.77 -18.47
C ARG A 228 -27.47 30.10 -17.57
N VAL A 229 -28.70 30.62 -17.60
CA VAL A 229 -29.82 30.04 -16.85
C VAL A 229 -30.64 29.18 -17.80
N CYS A 230 -30.68 27.87 -17.55
CA CYS A 230 -31.60 26.95 -18.22
C CYS A 230 -32.90 26.89 -17.40
N ILE A 231 -34.00 27.33 -17.99
CA ILE A 231 -35.35 27.31 -17.39
C ILE A 231 -36.10 26.08 -17.87
#